data_AF-A0A536NU92-F1
#
_entry.id   AF-A0A536NU92-F1
#
_cell.length_a   1.000
_cell.length_b   1.000
_cell.length_c   1.000
_cell.angle_alpha   90.00
_cell.angle_beta   90.00
_cell.angle_gamma   90.00
#
_symmetry.space_group_name_H-M   'P 1'
#
loop_
_entity.id
_entity.type
_entity.pdbx_description
1 polymer ?
#
loop_
_entity_poly.entity_id
_entity_poly.type
_entity_poly.pdbx_seq_one_letter_code
_entity_poly.pdbx_strand_id
1 'polypeptide(L)'
;MADPNKPAIDALLADLAAAHIGATFNQFRDAGPDDLPDAPAIRLANLRSYLDERLEADVVAVGEAAGYQGMRWSGIAFTSEFDLLRWGAPYRRSSRRARPWKEPSGTIVHGVLEELDAERRVILWNTVPTHPHLPAKPLSNRRPTQGEIAAGRAFVERLIDITQPRLLIGVGRIACAALPGAQYVRHPAQSGATAFRLGMRALLATPP
;
A
#
# COMPACT_ATOMS: atom_id res chain seq x y z
N MET A 1 -22.77 12.75 10.72
CA MET A 1 -21.82 13.86 10.52
C MET A 1 -20.85 13.44 9.44
N ALA A 2 -20.51 14.32 8.48
CA ALA A 2 -19.46 13.99 7.52
C ALA A 2 -18.12 13.89 8.25
N ASP A 3 -17.34 12.84 7.99
CA ASP A 3 -16.01 12.67 8.57
C ASP A 3 -15.10 13.84 8.12
N PRO A 4 -14.50 14.60 9.07
CA PRO A 4 -13.68 15.77 8.76
C PRO A 4 -12.41 15.42 7.96
N ASN A 5 -11.99 14.16 7.93
CA ASN A 5 -10.80 13.71 7.23
C ASN A 5 -11.03 13.49 5.73
N LYS A 6 -12.29 13.33 5.28
CA LYS A 6 -12.61 13.05 3.87
C LYS A 6 -12.04 14.08 2.88
N PRO A 7 -12.17 15.39 3.10
CA PRO A 7 -11.54 16.39 2.22
C PRO A 7 -10.01 16.28 2.18
N ALA A 8 -9.38 15.92 3.31
CA ALA A 8 -7.93 15.78 3.38
C ALA A 8 -7.44 14.52 2.65
N ILE A 9 -8.19 13.41 2.75
CA ILE A 9 -7.94 12.19 1.98
C ILE A 9 -8.09 12.48 0.48
N ASP A 10 -9.13 13.21 0.08
CA ASP A 10 -9.34 13.56 -1.33
C ASP A 10 -8.19 14.40 -1.89
N ALA A 11 -7.70 15.37 -1.12
CA ALA A 11 -6.53 16.16 -1.47
C ALA A 11 -5.25 15.29 -1.56
N LEU A 12 -5.05 14.36 -0.61
CA LEU A 12 -3.93 13.41 -0.64
C LEU A 12 -3.95 12.56 -1.92
N LEU A 13 -5.11 12.03 -2.29
CA LEU A 13 -5.29 11.21 -3.48
C LEU A 13 -5.12 11.99 -4.78
N ALA A 14 -5.62 13.23 -4.84
CA ALA A 14 -5.42 14.11 -5.98
C ALA A 14 -3.93 14.42 -6.21
N ASP A 15 -3.19 14.75 -5.15
CA ASP A 15 -1.76 15.02 -5.23
C ASP A 15 -0.97 13.77 -5.61
N LEU A 16 -1.35 12.59 -5.09
CA LEU A 16 -0.72 11.32 -5.44
C LEU A 16 -0.93 10.98 -6.93
N ALA A 17 -2.11 11.26 -7.47
CA ALA A 17 -2.39 11.08 -8.89
C ALA A 17 -1.61 12.06 -9.78
N ALA A 18 -1.24 13.24 -9.27
CA ALA A 18 -0.40 14.20 -9.99
C ALA A 18 1.12 13.96 -9.81
N ALA A 19 1.52 13.18 -8.81
CA ALA A 19 2.91 13.10 -8.35
C ALA A 19 3.91 12.53 -9.38
N HIS A 20 5.10 13.12 -9.42
CA HIS A 20 6.27 12.56 -10.10
C HIS A 20 7.32 12.13 -9.07
N ILE A 21 7.51 10.83 -8.91
CA ILE A 21 8.45 10.26 -7.92
C ILE A 21 9.59 9.57 -8.68
N GLY A 22 10.64 10.34 -8.98
CA GLY A 22 11.81 9.84 -9.72
C GLY A 22 11.44 9.14 -11.03
N ALA A 23 12.06 7.98 -11.27
CA ALA A 23 11.83 7.16 -12.46
C ALA A 23 10.89 5.98 -12.15
N THR A 24 9.94 6.17 -11.24
CA THR A 24 8.90 5.18 -10.93
C THR A 24 7.73 5.32 -11.89
N PHE A 25 7.00 4.23 -12.10
CA PHE A 25 5.70 4.26 -12.77
C PHE A 25 4.62 4.70 -11.77
N ASN A 26 3.90 5.79 -12.04
CA ASN A 26 2.82 6.23 -11.17
C ASN A 26 1.50 5.57 -11.59
N GLN A 27 1.10 4.48 -10.92
CA GLN A 27 -0.18 3.82 -11.18
C GLN A 27 -1.42 4.71 -10.90
N PHE A 28 -1.21 5.83 -10.21
CA PHE A 28 -2.10 6.98 -10.02
C PHE A 28 -2.60 7.63 -11.31
N ARG A 29 -1.67 7.69 -12.27
CA ARG A 29 -1.70 8.61 -13.41
C ARG A 29 -1.56 7.88 -14.73
N ASP A 30 -0.63 6.94 -14.76
CA ASP A 30 -0.11 6.34 -15.96
C ASP A 30 -0.79 4.99 -16.23
N ALA A 31 -0.92 4.63 -17.50
CA ALA A 31 -1.36 3.32 -17.96
C ALA A 31 -0.27 2.68 -18.83
N GLY A 32 -0.03 1.39 -18.62
CA GLY A 32 0.82 0.55 -19.45
C GLY A 32 0.02 -0.29 -20.45
N PRO A 33 0.69 -1.11 -21.27
CA PRO A 33 0.03 -1.91 -22.31
C PRO A 33 -0.92 -2.99 -21.76
N ASP A 34 -0.64 -3.50 -20.56
CA ASP A 34 -1.45 -4.53 -19.89
C ASP A 34 -2.54 -3.95 -18.97
N ASP A 35 -2.64 -2.63 -18.88
CA ASP A 35 -3.66 -1.91 -18.11
C ASP A 35 -4.97 -1.76 -18.92
N LEU A 36 -6.12 -1.84 -18.25
CA LEU A 36 -7.40 -1.41 -18.81
C LEU A 36 -7.36 0.09 -19.18
N PRO A 37 -8.20 0.56 -20.13
CA PRO A 37 -8.19 1.98 -20.52
C PRO A 37 -8.38 2.97 -19.35
N ASP A 38 -9.19 2.62 -18.36
CA ASP A 38 -9.50 3.41 -17.17
C ASP A 38 -8.70 2.97 -15.92
N ALA A 39 -7.62 2.20 -16.08
CA ALA A 39 -6.85 1.63 -14.96
C ALA A 39 -6.39 2.64 -13.89
N PRO A 40 -5.89 3.85 -14.21
CA PRO A 40 -5.55 4.85 -13.20
C PRO A 40 -6.76 5.23 -12.33
N ALA A 41 -7.90 5.50 -12.97
CA ALA A 41 -9.14 5.85 -12.27
C ALA A 41 -9.65 4.69 -11.41
N ILE A 42 -9.57 3.45 -11.91
CA ILE A 42 -9.91 2.25 -11.12
C ILE A 42 -9.06 2.16 -9.85
N ARG A 43 -7.74 2.28 -9.96
CA ARG A 43 -6.82 2.18 -8.81
C ARG A 43 -7.04 3.30 -7.81
N LEU A 44 -7.34 4.51 -8.28
CA LEU A 44 -7.67 5.64 -7.41
C LEU A 44 -9.00 5.41 -6.68
N ALA A 45 -10.03 4.89 -7.38
CA ALA A 45 -11.32 4.56 -6.77
C ALA A 45 -11.22 3.41 -5.77
N ASN A 46 -10.40 2.39 -6.06
CA ASN A 46 -10.10 1.31 -5.12
C ASN A 46 -9.41 1.87 -3.86
N LEU A 47 -8.37 2.69 -4.02
CA LEU A 47 -7.64 3.27 -2.90
C LEU A 47 -8.53 4.18 -2.05
N ARG A 48 -9.40 4.97 -2.69
CA ARG A 48 -10.39 5.79 -1.99
C ARG A 48 -11.35 4.94 -1.16
N SER A 49 -11.96 3.92 -1.76
CA SER A 49 -12.88 3.00 -1.07
C SER A 49 -12.18 2.29 0.10
N TYR A 50 -10.93 1.89 -0.11
CA TYR A 50 -10.09 1.26 0.90
C TYR A 50 -9.84 2.14 2.13
N LEU A 51 -9.57 3.43 1.91
CA LEU A 51 -9.35 4.40 2.99
C LEU A 51 -10.67 4.79 3.66
N ASP A 52 -11.76 4.98 2.91
CA ASP A 52 -13.10 5.24 3.46
C ASP A 52 -13.58 4.11 4.39
N GLU A 53 -13.20 2.87 4.09
CA GLU A 53 -13.50 1.70 4.91
C GLU A 53 -12.62 1.56 6.17
N ARG A 54 -11.62 2.43 6.33
CA ARG A 54 -10.57 2.39 7.37
C ARG A 54 -10.40 3.73 8.07
N LEU A 55 -11.45 4.56 8.09
CA LEU A 55 -11.43 5.86 8.77
C LEU A 55 -11.15 5.74 10.28
N GLU A 56 -11.55 4.62 10.89
CA GLU A 56 -11.31 4.31 12.31
C GLU A 56 -10.04 3.46 12.55
N ALA A 57 -9.21 3.24 11.54
CA ALA A 57 -8.01 2.44 11.69
C ALA A 57 -7.01 3.11 12.65
N ASP A 58 -6.61 2.39 13.69
CA ASP A 58 -5.67 2.88 14.71
C ASP A 58 -4.21 2.52 14.39
N VAL A 59 -3.98 1.81 13.28
CA VAL A 59 -2.65 1.33 12.88
C VAL A 59 -2.36 1.68 11.43
N VAL A 60 -1.16 2.18 11.17
CA VAL A 60 -0.60 2.33 9.81
C VAL A 60 0.63 1.42 9.68
N ALA A 61 0.61 0.52 8.71
CA ALA A 61 1.75 -0.35 8.39
C ALA A 61 2.31 -0.01 7.00
N VAL A 62 3.58 0.39 6.97
CA VAL A 62 4.22 0.95 5.77
C VAL A 62 5.26 -0.01 5.22
N GLY A 63 5.10 -0.41 3.95
CA GLY A 63 6.07 -1.16 3.17
C GLY A 63 7.02 -0.26 2.38
N GLU A 64 7.93 -0.85 1.61
CA GLU A 64 8.96 -0.11 0.88
C GLU A 64 8.39 0.62 -0.35
N ALA A 65 7.81 -0.11 -1.29
CA ALA A 65 7.37 0.42 -2.58
C ALA A 65 6.31 -0.47 -3.23
N ALA A 66 5.60 0.07 -4.24
CA ALA A 66 4.64 -0.72 -5.00
C ALA A 66 5.34 -1.84 -5.79
N GLY A 67 4.94 -3.09 -5.57
CA GLY A 67 5.45 -4.26 -6.30
C GLY A 67 4.69 -4.52 -7.61
N TYR A 68 5.38 -5.06 -8.62
CA TYR A 68 4.79 -5.34 -9.94
C TYR A 68 3.69 -6.42 -9.94
N GLN A 69 3.59 -7.25 -8.89
CA GLN A 69 2.55 -8.30 -8.75
C GLN A 69 1.38 -7.88 -7.84
N GLY A 70 1.47 -6.71 -7.20
CA GLY A 70 0.58 -6.29 -6.14
C GLY A 70 0.00 -4.90 -6.42
N MET A 71 0.41 -3.95 -5.58
CA MET A 71 -0.06 -2.56 -5.58
C MET A 71 -0.06 -1.87 -6.94
N ARG A 72 0.87 -2.21 -7.85
CA ARG A 72 0.90 -1.68 -9.22
C ARG A 72 -0.46 -1.80 -9.93
N TRP A 73 -1.21 -2.86 -9.62
CA TRP A 73 -2.50 -3.16 -10.25
C TRP A 73 -3.69 -2.90 -9.34
N SER A 74 -3.58 -3.20 -8.04
CA SER A 74 -4.69 -2.98 -7.10
C SER A 74 -4.86 -1.51 -6.71
N GLY A 75 -3.75 -0.75 -6.69
CA GLY A 75 -3.67 0.58 -6.10
C GLY A 75 -3.37 0.58 -4.59
N ILE A 76 -3.30 -0.58 -3.93
CA ILE A 76 -3.22 -0.68 -2.47
C ILE A 76 -1.98 -1.50 -2.06
N ALA A 77 -1.24 -1.01 -1.05
CA ALA A 77 0.00 -1.63 -0.60
C ALA A 77 -0.26 -3.04 -0.05
N PHE A 78 0.66 -3.98 -0.35
CA PHE A 78 0.52 -5.40 -0.01
C PHE A 78 -0.78 -6.06 -0.47
N THR A 79 -1.49 -5.49 -1.44
CA THR A 79 -2.73 -6.08 -1.96
C THR A 79 -2.54 -6.38 -3.43
N SER A 80 -2.68 -7.65 -3.82
CA SER A 80 -2.76 -8.03 -5.23
C SER A 80 -4.19 -7.99 -5.74
N GLU A 81 -4.41 -8.06 -7.05
CA GLU A 81 -5.78 -8.15 -7.60
C GLU A 81 -6.52 -9.40 -7.09
N PHE A 82 -5.79 -10.50 -6.82
CA PHE A 82 -6.37 -11.68 -6.19
C PHE A 82 -6.91 -11.39 -4.80
N ASP A 83 -6.14 -10.68 -3.96
CA ASP A 83 -6.56 -10.34 -2.60
C ASP A 83 -7.69 -9.29 -2.63
N LEU A 84 -7.55 -8.28 -3.49
CA LEU A 84 -8.52 -7.20 -3.70
C LEU A 84 -9.92 -7.75 -4.03
N LEU A 85 -10.01 -8.73 -4.93
CA LEU A 85 -11.29 -9.30 -5.35
C LEU A 85 -12.03 -10.06 -4.24
N ARG A 86 -11.35 -10.46 -3.16
CA ARG A 86 -12.00 -11.10 -2.01
C ARG A 86 -12.90 -10.13 -1.24
N TRP A 87 -12.62 -8.82 -1.32
CA TRP A 87 -13.43 -7.78 -0.68
C TRP A 87 -14.73 -7.49 -1.42
N GLY A 88 -14.86 -7.93 -2.68
CA GLY A 88 -16.08 -7.73 -3.48
C GLY A 88 -16.25 -6.29 -3.96
N ALA A 89 -17.48 -5.89 -4.28
CA ALA A 89 -17.79 -4.53 -4.69
C ALA A 89 -17.51 -3.53 -3.55
N PRO A 90 -16.99 -2.31 -3.84
CA PRO A 90 -16.83 -1.70 -5.16
C PRO A 90 -15.49 -2.00 -5.85
N TYR A 91 -14.65 -2.88 -5.31
CA TYR A 91 -13.29 -3.08 -5.79
C TYR A 91 -13.22 -3.73 -7.17
N ARG A 92 -12.36 -3.20 -8.03
CA ARG A 92 -12.20 -3.64 -9.43
C ARG A 92 -10.75 -3.91 -9.79
N ARG A 93 -10.55 -4.88 -10.69
CA ARG A 93 -9.24 -5.12 -11.33
C ARG A 93 -8.92 -4.03 -12.34
N SER A 94 -7.64 -3.73 -12.50
CA SER A 94 -7.16 -2.72 -13.45
C SER A 94 -6.34 -3.32 -14.60
N SER A 95 -5.96 -4.60 -14.51
CA SER A 95 -5.23 -5.30 -15.57
C SER A 95 -6.15 -6.01 -16.57
N ARG A 96 -5.66 -6.17 -17.81
CA ARG A 96 -6.32 -6.95 -18.89
C ARG A 96 -6.12 -8.47 -18.77
N ARG A 97 -5.39 -8.93 -17.76
CA ARG A 97 -5.00 -10.34 -17.65
C ARG A 97 -6.21 -11.24 -17.46
N ALA A 98 -6.21 -12.40 -18.10
CA ALA A 98 -7.21 -13.45 -17.86
C ALA A 98 -7.23 -13.90 -16.39
N ARG A 99 -6.06 -14.02 -15.76
CA ARG A 99 -5.91 -14.34 -14.34
C ARG A 99 -5.46 -13.12 -13.54
N PRO A 100 -6.08 -12.82 -12.38
CA PRO A 100 -5.64 -11.76 -11.49
C PRO A 100 -4.17 -11.92 -11.10
N TRP A 101 -3.49 -10.79 -10.94
CA TRP A 101 -2.18 -10.78 -10.30
C TRP A 101 -2.27 -11.32 -8.87
N LYS A 102 -1.25 -12.11 -8.49
CA LYS A 102 -1.11 -12.66 -7.15
C LYS A 102 0.30 -12.38 -6.64
N GLU A 103 0.38 -11.82 -5.44
CA GLU A 103 1.64 -11.47 -4.76
C GLU A 103 1.81 -12.30 -3.48
N PRO A 104 2.89 -13.09 -3.33
CA PRO A 104 3.11 -13.89 -2.13
C PRO A 104 3.15 -13.08 -0.83
N SER A 105 3.77 -11.90 -0.85
CA SER A 105 3.84 -11.02 0.32
C SER A 105 2.46 -10.53 0.74
N GLY A 106 1.62 -10.10 -0.22
CA GLY A 106 0.26 -9.66 0.07
C GLY A 106 -0.61 -10.76 0.66
N THR A 107 -0.55 -11.97 0.12
CA THR A 107 -1.26 -13.13 0.69
C THR A 107 -0.84 -13.41 2.14
N ILE A 108 0.44 -13.25 2.49
CA ILE A 108 0.90 -13.41 3.87
C ILE A 108 0.37 -12.29 4.78
N VAL A 109 0.43 -11.03 4.32
CA VAL A 109 -0.06 -9.86 5.07
C VAL A 109 -1.54 -10.01 5.38
N HIS A 110 -2.38 -10.18 4.34
CA HIS A 110 -3.82 -10.33 4.51
C HIS A 110 -4.19 -11.56 5.35
N GLY A 111 -3.47 -12.68 5.19
CA GLY A 111 -3.70 -13.87 6.01
C GLY A 111 -3.38 -13.68 7.50
N VAL A 112 -2.51 -12.72 7.87
CA VAL A 112 -2.28 -12.35 9.27
C VAL A 112 -3.36 -11.39 9.77
N LEU A 113 -3.74 -10.41 8.96
CA LEU A 113 -4.78 -9.46 9.33
C LEU A 113 -6.13 -10.16 9.53
N GLU A 114 -6.47 -11.11 8.67
CA GLU A 114 -7.67 -11.94 8.78
C GLU A 114 -7.65 -12.81 10.05
N GLU A 115 -6.52 -13.44 10.36
CA GLU A 115 -6.36 -14.24 11.59
C GLU A 115 -6.54 -13.41 12.87
N LEU A 116 -6.19 -12.13 12.83
CA LEU A 116 -6.23 -11.21 13.97
C LEU A 116 -7.47 -10.30 13.99
N ASP A 117 -8.41 -10.49 13.06
CA ASP A 117 -9.56 -9.61 12.85
C ASP A 117 -9.16 -8.11 12.75
N ALA A 118 -8.05 -7.86 12.06
CA ALA A 118 -7.38 -6.56 12.00
C ALA A 118 -7.45 -5.89 10.61
N GLU A 119 -8.15 -6.48 9.64
CA GLU A 119 -8.24 -5.98 8.26
C GLU A 119 -8.70 -4.52 8.17
N ARG A 120 -9.69 -4.13 8.99
CA ARG A 120 -10.20 -2.74 9.04
C ARG A 120 -9.44 -1.85 10.03
N ARG A 121 -8.65 -2.44 10.93
CA ARG A 121 -7.84 -1.69 11.91
C ARG A 121 -6.51 -1.21 11.37
N VAL A 122 -6.04 -1.81 10.27
CA VAL A 122 -4.72 -1.53 9.70
C VAL A 122 -4.86 -0.89 8.31
N ILE A 123 -4.27 0.29 8.15
CA ILE A 123 -4.01 0.90 6.86
C ILE A 123 -2.64 0.42 6.37
N LEU A 124 -2.63 -0.22 5.21
CA LEU A 124 -1.44 -0.65 4.48
C LEU A 124 -1.05 0.45 3.51
N TRP A 125 0.20 0.91 3.61
CA TRP A 125 0.75 1.94 2.73
C TRP A 125 2.19 1.61 2.32
N ASN A 126 2.77 2.35 1.37
CA ASN A 126 4.17 2.21 0.98
C ASN A 126 4.92 3.54 1.09
N THR A 127 6.17 3.49 1.53
CA THR A 127 7.06 4.66 1.57
C THR A 127 7.18 5.30 0.19
N VAL A 128 7.35 4.48 -0.85
CA VAL A 128 7.24 4.92 -2.25
C VAL A 128 5.91 4.42 -2.81
N PRO A 129 4.87 5.27 -2.89
CA PRO A 129 3.52 4.84 -3.28
C PRO A 129 3.41 4.51 -4.78
N THR A 130 4.48 4.64 -5.54
CA THR A 130 4.58 4.34 -6.98
C THR A 130 5.51 3.14 -7.24
N HIS A 131 5.50 2.61 -8.47
CA HIS A 131 6.20 1.37 -8.80
C HIS A 131 7.62 1.60 -9.37
N PRO A 132 8.69 1.35 -8.60
CA PRO A 132 10.06 1.36 -9.12
C PRO A 132 10.35 0.10 -9.94
N HIS A 133 10.70 0.29 -11.21
CA HIS A 133 11.09 -0.80 -12.12
C HIS A 133 12.44 -0.55 -12.78
N LEU A 134 13.06 -1.63 -13.28
CA LEU A 134 14.27 -1.50 -14.09
C LEU A 134 13.95 -0.82 -15.43
N PRO A 135 14.88 -0.03 -16.01
CA PRO A 135 14.70 0.55 -17.34
C PRO A 135 14.32 -0.51 -18.38
N ALA A 136 13.36 -0.18 -19.24
CA ALA A 136 12.80 -1.08 -20.27
C ALA A 136 12.19 -2.41 -19.76
N LYS A 137 12.05 -2.61 -18.44
CA LYS A 137 11.44 -3.81 -17.83
C LYS A 137 10.32 -3.40 -16.86
N PRO A 138 9.15 -2.97 -17.36
CA PRO A 138 8.07 -2.42 -16.52
C PRO A 138 7.43 -3.44 -15.57
N LEU A 139 7.68 -4.75 -15.77
CA LEU A 139 7.26 -5.85 -14.89
C LEU A 139 8.44 -6.40 -14.10
N SER A 140 9.16 -5.51 -13.43
CA SER A 140 10.29 -5.86 -12.56
C SER A 140 10.28 -4.96 -11.34
N ASN A 141 10.83 -5.44 -10.23
CA ASN A 141 11.08 -4.59 -9.07
C ASN A 141 12.53 -4.13 -9.09
N ARG A 142 12.77 -2.84 -8.80
CA ARG A 142 14.07 -2.36 -8.36
C ARG A 142 13.93 -1.72 -6.99
N ARG A 143 15.04 -1.64 -6.25
CA ARG A 143 15.09 -0.85 -5.03
C ARG A 143 14.86 0.64 -5.36
N PRO A 144 14.02 1.36 -4.60
CA PRO A 144 13.92 2.80 -4.73
C PRO A 144 15.24 3.51 -4.42
N THR A 145 15.45 4.65 -5.06
CA THR A 145 16.54 5.57 -4.72
C THR A 145 16.20 6.38 -3.48
N GLN A 146 17.20 7.02 -2.87
CA GLN A 146 16.96 7.89 -1.71
C GLN A 146 16.06 9.09 -2.04
N GLY A 147 16.19 9.66 -3.25
CA GLY A 147 15.31 10.75 -3.70
C GLY A 147 13.86 10.29 -3.86
N GLU A 148 13.63 9.07 -4.36
CA GLU A 148 12.28 8.49 -4.46
C GLU A 148 11.69 8.18 -3.09
N ILE A 149 12.50 7.67 -2.16
CA ILE A 149 12.10 7.46 -0.76
C ILE A 149 11.69 8.78 -0.11
N ALA A 150 12.50 9.83 -0.26
CA ALA A 150 12.21 11.14 0.31
C ALA A 150 10.92 11.76 -0.29
N ALA A 151 10.75 11.70 -1.60
CA ALA A 151 9.56 12.21 -2.27
C ALA A 151 8.29 11.42 -1.90
N GLY A 152 8.39 10.09 -1.79
CA GLY A 152 7.28 9.25 -1.38
C GLY A 152 6.92 9.41 0.10
N ARG A 153 7.91 9.60 0.98
CA ARG A 153 7.72 9.78 2.43
C ARG A 153 6.76 10.92 2.75
N ALA A 154 6.78 12.01 1.98
CA ALA A 154 5.87 13.14 2.16
C ALA A 154 4.37 12.73 2.11
N PHE A 155 4.02 11.72 1.31
CA PHE A 155 2.65 11.18 1.27
C PHE A 155 2.32 10.35 2.50
N VAL A 156 3.30 9.63 3.05
CA VAL A 156 3.12 8.86 4.29
C VAL A 156 2.93 9.80 5.48
N GLU A 157 3.74 10.86 5.57
CA GLU A 157 3.64 11.86 6.63
C GLU A 157 2.26 12.53 6.61
N ARG A 158 1.76 12.93 5.44
CA ARG A 158 0.40 13.45 5.29
C ARG A 158 -0.68 12.44 5.69
N LEU A 159 -0.51 11.16 5.35
CA LEU A 159 -1.44 10.12 5.77
C LEU A 159 -1.45 9.99 7.30
N ILE A 160 -0.27 10.00 7.94
CA ILE A 160 -0.13 9.98 9.40
C ILE A 160 -0.78 11.21 10.02
N ASP A 161 -0.60 12.38 9.42
CA ASP A 161 -1.22 13.63 9.91
C ASP A 161 -2.76 13.55 9.85
N ILE A 162 -3.32 12.92 8.82
CA ILE A 162 -4.76 12.73 8.66
C ILE A 162 -5.30 11.68 9.64
N THR A 163 -4.63 10.53 9.76
CA THR A 163 -5.18 9.38 10.48
C THR A 163 -4.79 9.32 11.94
N GLN A 164 -3.74 10.05 12.35
CA GLN A 164 -3.22 10.09 13.72
C GLN A 164 -3.13 8.69 14.37
N PRO A 165 -2.45 7.73 13.72
CA PRO A 165 -2.49 6.34 14.15
C PRO A 165 -1.82 6.18 15.51
N ARG A 166 -2.43 5.36 16.37
CA ARG A 166 -1.86 4.95 17.66
C ARG A 166 -0.56 4.18 17.47
N LEU A 167 -0.47 3.40 16.39
CA LEU A 167 0.67 2.54 16.10
C LEU A 167 1.12 2.70 14.64
N LEU A 168 2.39 3.04 14.46
CA LEU A 168 3.07 3.05 13.17
C LEU A 168 4.00 1.85 13.06
N ILE A 169 3.89 1.08 11.98
CA ILE A 169 4.67 -0.13 11.73
C ILE A 169 5.49 0.04 10.46
N GLY A 170 6.80 -0.20 10.53
CA GLY A 170 7.69 -0.25 9.37
C GLY A 170 7.93 -1.69 8.93
N VAL A 171 7.35 -2.09 7.79
CA VAL A 171 7.49 -3.44 7.23
C VAL A 171 8.76 -3.52 6.38
N GLY A 172 9.83 -4.00 7.00
CA GLY A 172 11.16 -4.03 6.40
C GLY A 172 12.00 -2.80 6.75
N ARG A 173 13.32 -2.93 6.52
CA ARG A 173 14.30 -1.95 7.03
C ARG A 173 14.18 -0.58 6.37
N ILE A 174 13.85 -0.53 5.09
CA ILE A 174 13.77 0.73 4.35
C ILE A 174 12.56 1.55 4.82
N ALA A 175 11.39 0.92 4.93
CA ALA A 175 10.20 1.59 5.43
C ALA A 175 10.37 2.06 6.89
N CYS A 176 10.92 1.20 7.75
CA CYS A 176 11.18 1.57 9.15
C CYS A 176 12.20 2.70 9.28
N ALA A 177 13.28 2.70 8.48
CA ALA A 177 14.28 3.77 8.51
C ALA A 177 13.73 5.10 7.96
N ALA A 178 12.78 5.04 7.03
CA ALA A 178 12.13 6.22 6.48
C ALA A 178 11.16 6.90 7.47
N LEU A 179 10.73 6.21 8.53
CA LEU A 179 9.66 6.67 9.42
C LEU A 179 10.10 6.66 10.88
N PRO A 180 10.52 7.82 11.43
CA PRO A 180 10.82 7.94 12.85
C PRO A 180 9.63 7.49 13.71
N GLY A 181 9.90 6.71 14.75
CA GLY A 181 8.86 6.19 15.67
C GLY A 181 8.15 4.92 15.20
N ALA A 182 8.38 4.45 13.97
CA ALA A 182 7.80 3.21 13.48
C ALA A 182 8.38 1.98 14.18
N GLN A 183 7.51 1.04 14.58
CA GLN A 183 7.90 -0.26 15.11
C GLN A 183 8.29 -1.19 13.94
N TYR A 184 9.50 -1.74 13.99
CA TYR A 184 10.00 -2.61 12.93
C TYR A 184 9.32 -3.98 12.94
N VAL A 185 8.89 -4.44 11.77
CA VAL A 185 8.61 -5.86 11.51
C VAL A 185 9.38 -6.34 10.29
N ARG A 186 9.77 -7.62 10.30
CA ARG A 186 10.47 -8.23 9.15
C ARG A 186 9.52 -8.29 7.96
N HIS A 187 9.97 -7.84 6.78
CA HIS A 187 9.20 -7.99 5.55
C HIS A 187 8.91 -9.48 5.23
N PRO A 188 7.69 -9.85 4.77
CA PRO A 188 7.29 -11.25 4.60
C PRO A 188 7.99 -11.99 3.45
N ALA A 189 8.57 -11.27 2.49
CA ALA A 189 9.39 -11.85 1.41
C ALA A 189 10.72 -12.46 1.92
N GLN A 190 11.41 -13.21 1.06
CA GLN A 190 12.77 -13.75 1.30
C GLN A 190 12.86 -14.54 2.62
N SER A 191 12.00 -15.55 2.75
CA SER A 191 11.85 -16.40 3.95
C SER A 191 11.47 -15.62 5.23
N GLY A 192 10.97 -14.39 5.10
CA GLY A 192 10.59 -13.54 6.23
C GLY A 192 9.20 -13.80 6.80
N ALA A 193 8.41 -14.71 6.21
CA ALA A 193 7.01 -14.94 6.55
C ALA A 193 6.79 -15.22 8.05
N THR A 194 7.55 -16.13 8.66
CA THR A 194 7.39 -16.48 10.08
C THR A 194 7.71 -15.29 10.99
N ALA A 195 8.79 -14.57 10.72
CA ALA A 195 9.18 -13.40 11.50
C ALA A 195 8.18 -12.23 11.34
N PHE A 196 7.62 -12.04 10.14
CA PHE A 196 6.55 -11.08 9.90
C PHE A 196 5.33 -11.40 10.76
N ARG A 197 4.86 -12.67 10.71
CA ARG A 197 3.69 -13.14 11.49
C ARG A 197 3.87 -12.87 12.98
N LEU A 198 5.02 -13.25 13.54
CA LEU A 198 5.31 -13.05 14.96
C LEU A 198 5.33 -11.56 15.34
N GLY A 199 5.98 -10.72 14.52
CA GLY A 199 6.05 -9.27 14.77
C GLY A 199 4.67 -8.61 14.74
N MET A 200 3.86 -8.91 13.71
CA MET A 200 2.50 -8.36 13.60
C MET A 200 1.62 -8.79 14.77
N ARG A 201 1.67 -10.06 15.19
CA ARG A 201 0.91 -10.54 16.35
C ARG A 201 1.30 -9.80 17.63
N ALA A 202 2.59 -9.65 17.88
CA ALA A 202 3.07 -8.98 19.08
C ALA A 202 2.60 -7.52 19.15
N LEU A 203 2.64 -6.81 18.01
CA LEU A 203 2.28 -5.39 17.94
C LEU A 203 0.76 -5.15 17.94
N LEU A 204 -0.02 -6.02 17.29
CA LEU A 204 -1.48 -5.88 17.22
C LEU A 204 -2.23 -6.45 18.43
N ALA A 205 -1.57 -7.29 19.24
CA ALA A 205 -2.15 -7.84 20.47
C ALA A 205 -2.36 -6.78 21.57
N THR A 206 -1.76 -5.59 21.46
CA THR A 206 -2.02 -4.50 22.40
C THR A 206 -3.36 -3.84 22.07
N PRO A 207 -4.40 -3.97 22.93
CA PRO A 207 -5.67 -3.29 22.73
C PRO A 207 -5.48 -1.76 22.70
N PRO A 208 -6.39 -1.01 22.07
CA PRO A 208 -6.38 0.45 22.13
C PRO A 208 -6.48 0.97 23.58
#